data_AF-A0A238WMW8-F1
#
_entry.id   AF-A0A238WMW8-F1
#
_cell.length_a   1.000
_cell.length_b   1.000
_cell.length_c   1.000
_cell.angle_alpha   90.00
_cell.angle_beta   90.00
_cell.angle_gamma   90.00
#
_symmetry.space_group_name_H-M   'P 1'
#
loop_
_entity.id
_entity.type
_entity.pdbx_description
1 polymer ?
#
loop_
_entity_poly.entity_id
_entity_poly.type
_entity_poly.pdbx_seq_one_letter_code
_entity_poly.pdbx_strand_id
1 'polypeptide(L)'
;MQFPTDAAELDRLIREHPERLAELAEYTPSWLGDQLRSAARDSHRAASHLPGEHVHAEPPRWLRLAALAALLTFAEGTATTCRCRPRIDRPQPIIAAAWMPGTVACRRHAIEVLTEGVPDDADTRCDACGVVPPGGLHTGQVVLGPMILFYAACAECRTWTDSEREGTR
;
A
#
# COMPACT_ATOMS: atom_id res chain seq x y z
N MET A 1 -10.88 -5.10 -20.82
CA MET A 1 -11.40 -4.91 -19.46
C MET A 1 -10.72 -3.66 -18.94
N GLN A 2 -11.47 -2.58 -18.72
CA GLN A 2 -10.90 -1.32 -18.26
C GLN A 2 -10.90 -1.39 -16.72
N PHE A 3 -9.72 -1.40 -16.11
CA PHE A 3 -9.59 -1.41 -14.66
C PHE A 3 -9.90 0.00 -14.11
N PRO A 4 -10.47 0.10 -12.90
CA PRO A 4 -10.74 1.38 -12.27
C PRO A 4 -9.43 2.18 -12.18
N THR A 5 -9.43 3.38 -12.75
CA THR A 5 -8.23 4.22 -12.87
C THR A 5 -7.97 5.07 -11.64
N ASP A 6 -8.95 5.16 -10.73
CA ASP A 6 -8.79 5.83 -9.45
C ASP A 6 -9.20 4.92 -8.29
N ALA A 7 -8.62 5.22 -7.14
CA ALA A 7 -8.76 4.42 -5.95
C ALA A 7 -10.19 4.49 -5.35
N ALA A 8 -10.92 5.59 -5.56
CA ALA A 8 -12.27 5.76 -5.04
C ALA A 8 -13.27 4.83 -5.77
N GLU A 9 -13.10 4.64 -7.07
CA GLU A 9 -13.90 3.71 -7.87
C GLU A 9 -13.71 2.26 -7.41
N LEU A 10 -12.48 1.88 -7.08
CA LEU A 10 -12.15 0.53 -6.64
C LEU A 10 -12.71 0.20 -5.25
N ASP A 11 -12.65 1.14 -4.30
CA ASP A 11 -13.27 0.98 -2.99
C ASP A 11 -14.80 0.91 -3.06
N ARG A 12 -15.41 1.67 -3.97
CA ARG A 12 -16.83 1.52 -4.29
C ARG A 12 -17.13 0.11 -4.80
N LEU A 13 -16.37 -0.40 -5.77
CA LEU A 13 -16.58 -1.72 -6.35
C LEU A 13 -16.45 -2.86 -5.32
N ILE A 14 -15.45 -2.79 -4.43
CA ILE A 14 -15.26 -3.77 -3.35
C ILE A 14 -16.48 -3.79 -2.41
N ARG A 15 -17.04 -2.62 -2.11
CA ARG A 15 -18.18 -2.45 -1.19
C ARG A 15 -19.50 -2.89 -1.81
N GLU A 16 -19.72 -2.56 -3.09
CA GLU A 16 -20.96 -2.83 -3.81
C GLU A 16 -21.05 -4.28 -4.32
N HIS A 17 -19.92 -4.96 -4.49
CA HIS A 17 -19.86 -6.31 -5.08
C HIS A 17 -18.99 -7.31 -4.29
N PRO A 18 -19.26 -7.56 -3.00
CA PRO A 18 -18.51 -8.54 -2.22
C PRO A 18 -18.61 -9.97 -2.80
N GLU A 19 -19.71 -10.31 -3.47
CA GLU A 19 -19.90 -11.59 -4.16
C GLU A 19 -18.90 -11.81 -5.29
N ARG A 20 -18.49 -10.74 -5.99
CA ARG A 20 -17.48 -10.84 -7.06
C ARG A 20 -16.10 -11.17 -6.51
N LEU A 21 -15.79 -10.73 -5.30
CA LEU A 21 -14.53 -11.10 -4.64
C LEU A 21 -14.52 -12.59 -4.30
N ALA A 22 -15.66 -13.14 -3.86
CA ALA A 22 -15.80 -14.57 -3.61
C ALA A 22 -15.66 -15.39 -4.90
N GLU A 23 -16.30 -14.94 -5.98
CA GLU A 23 -16.18 -15.56 -7.30
C GLU A 23 -14.74 -15.52 -7.83
N LEU A 24 -14.04 -14.38 -7.72
CA LEU A 24 -12.62 -14.27 -8.08
C LEU A 24 -11.72 -15.21 -7.26
N ALA A 25 -12.08 -15.47 -6.00
CA ALA A 25 -11.36 -16.43 -5.17
C ALA A 25 -11.48 -17.87 -5.70
N GLU A 26 -12.61 -18.24 -6.30
CA GLU A 26 -12.80 -19.57 -6.93
C GLU A 26 -11.92 -19.75 -8.16
N TYR A 27 -11.66 -18.68 -8.91
CA TYR A 27 -10.76 -18.70 -10.08
C TYR A 27 -9.28 -18.56 -9.72
N THR A 28 -8.95 -18.27 -8.46
CA THR A 28 -7.56 -18.14 -8.03
C THR A 28 -6.93 -19.52 -7.90
N PRO A 29 -5.89 -19.88 -8.67
CA PRO A 29 -5.22 -21.16 -8.53
C PRO A 29 -4.77 -21.37 -7.08
N SER A 30 -5.03 -22.54 -6.51
CA SER A 30 -4.76 -22.83 -5.09
C SER A 30 -3.31 -22.54 -4.69
N TRP A 31 -2.35 -22.89 -5.56
CA TRP A 31 -0.94 -22.60 -5.36
C TRP A 31 -0.65 -21.09 -5.23
N LEU A 32 -1.32 -20.23 -6.01
CA LEU A 32 -1.14 -18.78 -5.95
C LEU A 32 -1.73 -18.24 -4.64
N GLY A 33 -2.90 -18.73 -4.25
CA GLY A 33 -3.49 -18.43 -2.95
C GLY A 33 -2.55 -18.79 -1.79
N ASP A 34 -1.86 -19.94 -1.87
CA ASP A 34 -0.87 -20.34 -0.87
C ASP A 34 0.35 -19.41 -0.84
N GLN A 35 0.88 -19.02 -2.01
CA GLN A 35 2.01 -18.06 -2.08
C GLN A 35 1.63 -16.72 -1.45
N LEU A 36 0.45 -16.17 -1.81
CA LEU A 36 -0.03 -14.90 -1.28
C LEU A 36 -0.26 -14.96 0.24
N ARG A 37 -0.86 -16.05 0.75
CA ARG A 37 -1.02 -16.27 2.20
C ARG A 37 0.33 -16.38 2.91
N SER A 38 1.31 -17.06 2.30
CA SER A 38 2.66 -17.15 2.87
C SER A 38 3.34 -15.80 2.92
N ALA A 39 3.31 -15.05 1.81
CA ALA A 39 3.86 -13.70 1.73
C ALA A 39 3.18 -12.75 2.73
N ALA A 40 1.87 -12.88 2.96
CA ALA A 40 1.16 -12.07 3.95
C ALA A 40 1.64 -12.33 5.38
N ARG A 41 1.79 -13.61 5.78
CA ARG A 41 2.37 -13.96 7.08
C ARG A 41 3.79 -13.42 7.24
N ASP A 42 4.60 -13.55 6.18
CA ASP A 42 5.97 -13.04 6.18
C ASP A 42 6.02 -11.51 6.21
N SER A 43 5.03 -10.82 5.65
CA SER A 43 4.94 -9.36 5.66
C SER A 43 4.71 -8.83 7.07
N HIS A 44 3.82 -9.46 7.85
CA HIS A 44 3.65 -9.12 9.27
C HIS A 44 4.95 -9.30 10.06
N ARG A 45 5.69 -10.40 9.84
CA ARG A 45 6.99 -10.61 10.49
C ARG A 45 8.04 -9.60 10.03
N ALA A 46 8.12 -9.37 8.72
CA ALA A 46 9.10 -8.48 8.12
C ALA A 46 8.89 -7.03 8.57
N ALA A 47 7.63 -6.60 8.69
CA ALA A 47 7.27 -5.29 9.19
C ALA A 47 7.98 -5.01 10.53
N SER A 48 8.04 -5.99 11.45
CA SER A 48 8.59 -5.76 12.81
C SER A 48 10.08 -5.49 12.83
N HIS A 49 10.75 -5.67 11.69
CA HIS A 49 12.17 -5.38 11.49
C HIS A 49 12.42 -4.16 10.62
N LEU A 50 11.37 -3.47 10.17
CA LEU A 50 11.45 -2.25 9.38
C LEU A 50 11.23 -1.02 10.29
N PRO A 51 11.80 0.15 9.92
CA PRO A 51 11.61 1.38 10.67
C PRO A 51 10.16 1.89 10.59
N GLY A 52 9.78 2.78 11.51
CA GLY A 52 8.46 3.42 11.53
C GLY A 52 7.43 2.72 12.42
N GLU A 53 6.38 3.45 12.78
CA GLU A 53 5.28 2.93 13.59
C GLU A 53 4.43 1.96 12.77
N HIS A 54 4.03 0.84 13.40
CA HIS A 54 3.09 -0.10 12.79
C HIS A 54 1.68 0.24 13.19
N VAL A 55 0.82 0.44 12.19
CA VAL A 55 -0.62 0.51 12.44
C VAL A 55 -1.16 -0.91 12.54
N HIS A 56 -1.51 -1.34 13.75
CA HIS A 56 -2.17 -2.63 14.01
C HIS A 56 -3.71 -2.55 13.91
N ALA A 57 -4.26 -1.33 13.90
CA ALA A 57 -5.69 -1.07 13.71
C ALA A 57 -6.07 -1.07 12.21
N GLU A 58 -7.37 -1.04 11.92
CA GLU A 58 -7.86 -0.83 10.54
C GLU A 58 -7.25 0.46 9.97
N PRO A 59 -6.47 0.38 8.87
CA PRO A 59 -5.78 1.55 8.35
C PRO A 59 -6.77 2.54 7.73
N PRO A 60 -6.49 3.86 7.82
CA PRO A 60 -7.24 4.90 7.10
C PRO A 60 -7.53 4.53 5.64
N ARG A 61 -8.70 4.93 5.13
CA ARG A 61 -9.14 4.61 3.75
C ARG A 61 -8.07 4.94 2.72
N TRP A 62 -7.43 6.11 2.82
CA TRP A 62 -6.42 6.53 1.87
C TRP A 62 -5.19 5.60 1.83
N LEU A 63 -4.81 4.99 2.96
CA LEU A 63 -3.72 4.00 3.00
C LEU A 63 -4.12 2.69 2.33
N ARG A 64 -5.35 2.21 2.58
CA ARG A 64 -5.92 1.03 1.91
C ARG A 64 -5.91 1.23 0.39
N LEU A 65 -6.35 2.40 -0.04
CA LEU A 65 -6.37 2.83 -1.43
C LEU A 65 -4.97 2.90 -2.06
N ALA A 66 -4.00 3.51 -1.37
CA ALA A 66 -2.62 3.62 -1.85
C ALA A 66 -1.96 2.24 -2.00
N ALA A 67 -2.11 1.36 -1.01
CA ALA A 67 -1.58 0.00 -1.07
C ALA A 67 -2.24 -0.83 -2.18
N LEU A 68 -3.55 -0.68 -2.36
CA LEU A 68 -4.27 -1.38 -3.40
C LEU A 68 -3.85 -0.91 -4.81
N ALA A 69 -3.67 0.40 -5.01
CA ALA A 69 -3.12 0.94 -6.25
C ALA A 69 -1.70 0.40 -6.53
N ALA A 70 -0.85 0.32 -5.50
CA ALA A 70 0.49 -0.26 -5.61
C ALA A 70 0.44 -1.77 -5.94
N LEU A 71 -0.48 -2.52 -5.34
CA LEU A 71 -0.70 -3.94 -5.64
C LEU A 71 -1.16 -4.14 -7.09
N LEU A 72 -2.11 -3.33 -7.56
CA LEU A 72 -2.63 -3.43 -8.93
C LEU A 72 -1.55 -3.12 -9.96
N THR A 73 -0.84 -1.99 -9.82
CA THR A 73 0.26 -1.64 -10.73
C THR A 73 1.37 -2.69 -10.73
N PHE A 74 1.63 -3.32 -9.59
CA PHE A 74 2.57 -4.44 -9.51
C PHE A 74 2.05 -5.71 -10.20
N ALA A 75 0.78 -6.06 -9.99
CA ALA A 75 0.14 -7.22 -10.62
C ALA A 75 0.07 -7.09 -12.15
N GLU A 76 -0.17 -5.87 -12.65
CA GLU A 76 -0.20 -5.54 -14.08
C GLU A 76 1.20 -5.49 -14.71
N GLY A 77 2.26 -5.52 -13.90
CA GLY A 77 3.64 -5.38 -14.37
C GLY A 77 4.02 -3.98 -14.83
N THR A 78 3.25 -2.96 -14.43
CA THR A 78 3.48 -1.55 -14.74
C THR A 78 4.29 -0.82 -13.67
N ALA A 79 4.44 -1.43 -12.48
CA ALA A 79 5.27 -0.88 -11.42
C ALA A 79 6.77 -0.90 -11.79
N THR A 80 7.48 0.17 -11.44
CA THR A 80 8.94 0.18 -11.40
C THR A 80 9.40 -0.71 -10.24
N THR A 81 10.37 -1.59 -10.49
CA THR A 81 10.84 -2.53 -9.47
C THR A 81 12.35 -2.47 -9.26
N CYS A 82 12.80 -2.92 -8.08
CA CYS A 82 14.22 -3.07 -7.80
C CYS A 82 14.87 -4.11 -8.73
N ARG A 83 16.21 -4.12 -8.80
CA ARG A 83 16.98 -5.03 -9.68
C ARG A 83 16.71 -6.52 -9.45
N CYS A 84 16.19 -6.91 -8.28
CA CYS A 84 15.78 -8.29 -8.01
C CYS A 84 14.53 -8.73 -8.76
N ARG A 85 13.78 -7.80 -9.38
CA ARG A 85 12.53 -8.07 -10.11
C ARG A 85 11.58 -8.94 -9.27
N PRO A 86 11.08 -8.44 -8.12
CA PRO A 86 10.04 -9.12 -7.36
C PRO A 86 8.87 -9.46 -8.28
N ARG A 87 8.19 -10.58 -8.00
CA ARG A 87 7.01 -11.02 -8.74
C ARG A 87 5.90 -11.35 -7.76
N ILE A 88 4.66 -11.07 -8.15
CA ILE A 88 3.47 -11.32 -7.32
C ILE A 88 3.24 -12.81 -7.04
N ASP A 89 3.76 -13.68 -7.89
CA ASP A 89 3.65 -15.14 -7.79
C ASP A 89 4.73 -15.78 -6.88
N ARG A 90 5.56 -14.99 -6.19
CA ARG A 90 6.58 -15.48 -5.25
C ARG A 90 6.16 -15.26 -3.80
N PRO A 91 6.53 -16.18 -2.88
CA PRO A 91 6.20 -16.06 -1.45
C PRO A 91 7.16 -15.09 -0.76
N GLN A 92 7.17 -13.83 -1.18
CA GLN A 92 8.06 -12.83 -0.61
C GLN A 92 7.26 -11.55 -0.35
N PRO A 93 7.44 -10.91 0.83
CA PRO A 93 6.92 -9.58 1.07
C PRO A 93 7.41 -8.61 0.01
N ILE A 94 6.49 -7.78 -0.48
CA ILE A 94 6.79 -6.65 -1.35
C ILE A 94 6.57 -5.36 -0.57
N ILE A 95 7.35 -4.34 -0.92
CA ILE A 95 7.37 -3.08 -0.20
C ILE A 95 7.11 -1.93 -1.17
N ALA A 96 6.20 -1.04 -0.80
CA ALA A 96 5.87 0.18 -1.53
C ALA A 96 5.91 1.37 -0.56
N ALA A 97 5.85 2.58 -1.10
CA ALA A 97 5.67 3.80 -0.31
C ALA A 97 4.63 4.72 -0.93
N ALA A 98 3.84 5.38 -0.09
CA ALA A 98 2.82 6.31 -0.55
C ALA A 98 3.42 7.56 -1.23
N TRP A 99 4.58 8.04 -0.76
CA TRP A 99 5.33 9.13 -1.40
C TRP A 99 5.99 8.75 -2.74
N MET A 100 5.99 7.47 -3.12
CA MET A 100 6.58 6.99 -4.39
C MET A 100 5.62 6.05 -5.15
N PRO A 101 4.49 6.58 -5.67
CA PRO A 101 3.51 5.76 -6.37
C PRO A 101 4.09 5.02 -7.58
N GLY A 102 3.60 3.80 -7.82
CA GLY A 102 4.03 2.98 -8.95
C GLY A 102 5.42 2.34 -8.78
N THR A 103 6.03 2.42 -7.59
CA THR A 103 7.30 1.73 -7.29
C THR A 103 7.08 0.61 -6.27
N VAL A 104 7.60 -0.58 -6.56
CA VAL A 104 7.57 -1.74 -5.67
C VAL A 104 8.96 -2.37 -5.56
N ALA A 105 9.47 -2.44 -4.33
CA ALA A 105 10.77 -3.01 -4.01
C ALA A 105 10.63 -4.35 -3.30
N CYS A 106 11.66 -5.20 -3.41
CA CYS A 106 11.81 -6.35 -2.51
C CYS A 106 12.32 -5.88 -1.14
N ARG A 107 12.08 -6.68 -0.10
CA ARG A 107 12.53 -6.40 1.27
C ARG A 107 14.00 -5.98 1.38
N ARG A 108 14.90 -6.60 0.60
CA ARG A 108 16.34 -6.35 0.66
C ARG A 108 16.74 -4.95 0.18
N HIS A 109 16.06 -4.43 -0.84
CA HIS A 109 16.42 -3.17 -1.49
C HIS A 109 15.41 -2.05 -1.21
N ALA A 110 14.43 -2.28 -0.33
CA ALA A 110 13.37 -1.31 -0.10
C ALA A 110 13.87 0.01 0.46
N ILE A 111 14.83 -0.01 1.40
CA ILE A 111 15.40 1.22 1.95
C ILE A 111 16.09 2.00 0.82
N GLU A 112 17.07 1.39 0.14
CA GLU A 112 17.80 2.01 -0.99
C GLU A 112 16.84 2.61 -2.05
N VAL A 113 15.90 1.80 -2.55
CA VAL A 113 14.99 2.23 -3.62
C VAL A 113 14.03 3.34 -3.17
N LEU A 114 13.53 3.26 -1.93
CA LEU A 114 12.51 4.20 -1.44
C LEU A 114 13.12 5.45 -0.80
N THR A 115 14.44 5.51 -0.59
CA THR A 115 15.17 6.71 -0.15
C THR A 115 15.86 7.45 -1.30
N GLU A 116 16.43 6.74 -2.28
CA GLU A 116 17.18 7.39 -3.37
C GLU A 116 16.28 8.09 -4.39
N GLY A 117 15.01 7.68 -4.49
CA GLY A 117 14.06 8.23 -5.44
C GLY A 117 13.16 9.34 -4.88
N VAL A 118 13.39 9.81 -3.65
CA VAL A 118 12.50 10.80 -3.02
C VAL A 118 12.78 12.20 -3.58
N PRO A 119 11.78 12.90 -4.14
CA PRO A 119 11.93 14.30 -4.50
C PRO A 119 12.27 15.16 -3.27
N ASP A 120 13.15 16.16 -3.43
CA ASP A 120 13.66 17.00 -2.33
C ASP A 120 12.55 17.63 -1.44
N ASP A 121 11.33 17.82 -1.97
CA ASP A 121 10.20 18.39 -1.22
C ASP A 121 9.17 17.35 -0.74
N ALA A 122 9.21 16.12 -1.25
CA ALA A 122 8.31 15.04 -0.86
C ALA A 122 8.52 14.61 0.60
N ASP A 123 9.74 14.75 1.11
CA ASP A 123 10.09 14.50 2.52
C ASP A 123 9.40 15.42 3.52
N THR A 124 8.72 16.48 3.04
CA THR A 124 8.07 17.48 3.91
C THR A 124 6.55 17.53 3.78
N ARG A 125 5.97 16.85 2.79
CA ARG A 125 4.53 16.89 2.51
C ARG A 125 3.83 15.62 3.00
N CYS A 126 2.60 15.78 3.45
CA CYS A 126 1.76 14.64 3.82
C CYS A 126 1.34 13.85 2.58
N ASP A 127 1.54 12.53 2.60
CA ASP A 127 1.18 11.62 1.49
C ASP A 127 -0.31 11.60 1.17
N ALA A 128 -1.15 11.98 2.12
CA ALA A 128 -2.60 11.98 1.96
C ALA A 128 -3.16 13.31 1.43
N CYS A 129 -2.72 14.44 1.99
CA CYS A 129 -3.28 15.76 1.67
C CYS A 129 -2.33 16.69 0.90
N GLY A 130 -1.05 16.35 0.77
CA GLY A 130 -0.03 17.13 0.06
C GLY A 130 0.45 18.40 0.78
N VAL A 131 -0.06 18.68 1.98
CA VAL A 131 0.30 19.86 2.79
C VAL A 131 1.56 19.58 3.61
N VAL A 132 2.37 20.62 3.84
CA VAL A 132 3.48 20.62 4.81
C VAL A 132 2.91 20.96 6.19
N PRO A 133 2.76 19.99 7.12
CA PRO A 133 2.15 20.26 8.41
C PRO A 133 3.13 21.01 9.35
N PRO A 134 2.66 22.01 10.13
CA PRO A 134 3.52 22.75 11.06
C PRO A 134 4.09 21.88 12.20
N GLY A 135 3.45 20.74 12.50
CA GLY A 135 3.90 19.76 13.51
C GLY A 135 4.77 18.63 12.96
N GLY A 136 5.14 18.68 11.67
CA GLY A 136 5.89 17.61 11.01
C GLY A 136 5.03 16.40 10.63
N LEU A 137 5.69 15.41 10.05
CA LEU A 137 5.06 14.18 9.55
C LEU A 137 5.24 13.02 10.53
N HIS A 138 4.20 12.19 10.61
CA HIS A 138 4.26 10.89 11.25
C HIS A 138 4.56 9.84 10.18
N THR A 139 5.73 9.20 10.29
CA THR A 139 6.12 8.10 9.42
C THR A 139 5.70 6.77 10.01
N GLY A 140 5.09 5.92 9.20
CA GLY A 140 4.70 4.59 9.62
C GLY A 140 4.59 3.63 8.45
N GLN A 141 4.08 2.45 8.76
CA GLN A 141 3.80 1.43 7.76
C GLN A 141 2.54 0.64 8.07
N VAL A 142 1.90 0.15 7.01
CA VAL A 142 0.74 -0.74 7.07
C VAL A 142 1.02 -2.02 6.32
N VAL A 143 0.50 -3.14 6.82
CA VAL A 143 0.58 -4.45 6.15
C VAL A 143 -0.78 -4.77 5.54
N LEU A 144 -0.82 -4.95 4.23
CA LEU A 144 -2.02 -5.28 3.47
C LEU A 144 -1.72 -6.48 2.58
N GLY A 145 -2.08 -7.68 3.07
CA GLY A 145 -1.74 -8.94 2.42
C GLY A 145 -0.22 -9.10 2.27
N PRO A 146 0.31 -9.38 1.06
CA PRO A 146 1.75 -9.55 0.84
C PRO A 146 2.53 -8.22 0.78
N MET A 147 1.86 -7.08 0.91
CA MET A 147 2.46 -5.75 0.77
C MET A 147 2.66 -5.07 2.13
N ILE A 148 3.82 -4.44 2.29
CA ILE A 148 4.10 -3.44 3.32
C ILE A 148 4.13 -2.08 2.61
N LEU A 149 3.25 -1.15 3.01
CA LEU A 149 3.22 0.20 2.49
C LEU A 149 3.76 1.16 3.55
N PHE A 150 4.84 1.86 3.24
CA PHE A 150 5.31 2.99 4.04
C PHE A 150 4.53 4.26 3.73
N TYR A 151 4.39 5.13 4.73
CA TYR A 151 3.74 6.43 4.59
C TYR A 151 4.32 7.48 5.53
N ALA A 152 4.08 8.75 5.20
CA ALA A 152 4.34 9.93 6.00
C ALA A 152 3.07 10.81 6.01
N ALA A 153 2.40 10.93 7.15
CA ALA A 153 1.10 11.59 7.27
C ALA A 153 1.07 12.67 8.36
N CYS A 154 0.27 13.73 8.16
CA CYS A 154 0.01 14.69 9.22
C CYS A 154 -0.89 14.09 10.32
N ALA A 155 -0.97 14.77 11.46
CA ALA A 155 -1.74 14.30 12.62
C ALA A 155 -3.23 14.09 12.34
N GLU A 156 -3.81 14.80 11.36
CA GLU A 156 -5.20 14.65 10.92
C GLU A 156 -5.34 13.44 9.99
N CYS A 157 -4.48 13.32 8.99
CA CYS A 157 -4.58 12.27 7.98
C CYS A 157 -4.27 10.87 8.54
N ARG A 158 -3.49 10.77 9.63
CA ARG A 158 -3.22 9.47 10.28
C ARG A 158 -4.46 8.86 10.94
N THR A 159 -5.45 9.67 11.30
CA THR A 159 -6.67 9.21 11.98
C THR A 159 -7.88 9.13 11.08
N TRP A 160 -7.78 9.51 9.80
CA TRP A 160 -8.89 9.55 8.86
C TRP A 160 -9.65 8.22 8.77
N THR A 161 -10.78 8.16 9.45
CA THR A 161 -11.76 7.07 9.33
C THR A 161 -12.89 7.49 8.40
N ASP A 162 -13.65 6.51 7.87
CA ASP A 162 -14.63 6.71 6.80
C ASP A 162 -15.72 7.78 7.09
N SER A 163 -15.90 8.21 8.33
CA SER A 163 -16.91 9.20 8.77
C SER A 163 -16.49 10.67 8.71
N GLU A 164 -15.22 11.01 8.44
CA GLU A 164 -14.69 12.35 8.77
C GLU A 164 -14.64 13.35 7.60
N ARG A 165 -15.00 12.95 6.37
CA ARG A 165 -14.86 13.81 5.17
C ARG A 165 -16.17 14.27 4.52
N GLU A 166 -17.30 13.69 4.89
CA GLU A 166 -18.61 14.10 4.36
C GLU A 166 -19.16 15.39 4.99
N GLY A 167 -18.50 15.93 6.03
CA GLY A 167 -18.97 17.11 6.77
C GLY A 167 -18.14 18.41 6.66
N THR A 168 -17.03 18.43 5.91
CA THR A 168 -16.02 19.51 5.99
C THR A 168 -15.67 20.15 4.65
N ARG A 169 -16.65 20.30 3.75
CA ARG A 169 -16.54 21.23 2.61
C ARG A 169 -17.35 22.49 2.84
#